data_AF-A0A973QTK1-F1
#
_entry.id   AF-A0A973QTK1-F1
#
_cell.length_a   1.000
_cell.length_b   1.000
_cell.length_c   1.000
_cell.angle_alpha   90.00
_cell.angle_beta   90.00
_cell.angle_gamma   90.00
#
_symmetry.space_group_name_H-M   'P 1'
#
loop_
_entity.id
_entity.type
_entity.pdbx_description
1 polymer ?
#
loop_
_entity_poly.entity_id
_entity_poly.type
_entity_poly.pdbx_seq_one_letter_code
_entity_poly.pdbx_strand_id
1 'polypeptide(L)'
;MLRIHFTTLDLQNIRISRRPDPLWELVCATCRLVTHQGPLEFGSWRRSVRERLATDPVAGRALHTLQTLVPPVGYIPDFLTPTVLEGGLPAALEEIQATPSGRLRHELGRLAAARPLPGWTTALGRPGDRGLRSLAKALEISATTLLEPRWAHARRAIRDEVDLRSRVLLDGGV
;
A
#
# COMPACT_ATOMS: atom_id res chain seq x y z
N MET A 1 -11.37 4.95 -22.63
CA MET A 1 -12.33 4.70 -21.53
C MET A 1 -12.13 3.27 -21.06
N LEU A 2 -11.81 3.04 -19.78
CA LEU A 2 -11.69 1.69 -19.21
C LEU A 2 -13.10 1.14 -18.95
N ARG A 3 -13.38 -0.08 -19.40
CA ARG A 3 -14.61 -0.82 -19.09
C ARG A 3 -14.23 -2.12 -18.41
N ILE A 4 -14.79 -2.37 -17.23
CA ILE A 4 -14.62 -3.63 -16.50
C ILE A 4 -15.93 -4.38 -16.61
N HIS A 5 -15.88 -5.59 -17.12
CA HIS A 5 -17.04 -6.44 -17.34
C HIS A 5 -17.02 -7.58 -16.33
N PHE A 6 -18.08 -7.70 -15.53
CA PHE A 6 -18.28 -8.81 -14.60
C PHE A 6 -19.39 -9.71 -15.11
N THR A 7 -19.16 -11.01 -15.05
CA THR A 7 -20.14 -12.06 -15.28
C THR A 7 -20.71 -12.55 -13.94
N THR A 8 -21.79 -13.32 -13.99
CA THR A 8 -22.34 -13.98 -12.79
C THR A 8 -21.31 -14.90 -12.11
N LEU A 9 -20.41 -15.50 -12.88
CA LEU A 9 -19.35 -16.36 -12.33
C LEU A 9 -18.30 -15.53 -11.58
N ASP A 10 -18.04 -14.30 -12.03
CA ASP A 10 -17.12 -13.40 -11.32
C ASP A 10 -17.71 -12.97 -9.97
N LEU A 11 -19.03 -12.73 -9.93
CA LEU A 11 -19.74 -12.39 -8.69
C LEU A 11 -19.61 -13.49 -7.62
N GLN A 12 -19.60 -14.76 -8.03
CA GLN A 12 -19.43 -15.90 -7.12
C GLN A 12 -18.03 -15.96 -6.48
N ASN A 13 -17.05 -15.28 -7.06
CA ASN A 13 -15.68 -15.25 -6.58
C ASN A 13 -15.33 -13.98 -5.80
N ILE A 14 -16.27 -13.05 -5.65
CA ILE A 14 -16.06 -11.83 -4.86
C ILE A 14 -16.01 -12.18 -3.37
N ARG A 15 -14.92 -11.79 -2.73
CA ARG A 15 -14.77 -11.86 -1.26
C ARG A 15 -14.63 -10.45 -0.71
N ILE A 16 -15.32 -10.18 0.40
CA ILE A 16 -15.22 -8.90 1.10
C ILE A 16 -14.28 -9.06 2.29
N SER A 17 -13.18 -8.30 2.30
CA SER A 17 -12.30 -8.23 3.46
C SER A 17 -12.96 -7.42 4.57
N ARG A 18 -12.96 -7.95 5.80
CA ARG A 18 -13.42 -7.23 7.01
C ARG A 18 -12.38 -6.28 7.58
N ARG A 19 -11.21 -6.20 6.96
CA ARG A 19 -10.09 -5.38 7.42
C ARG A 19 -9.48 -4.61 6.25
N PRO A 20 -8.99 -3.38 6.48
CA PRO A 20 -8.17 -2.70 5.48
C PRO A 20 -6.95 -3.53 5.15
N ASP A 21 -6.58 -3.55 3.87
CA ASP A 21 -5.29 -4.06 3.44
C ASP A 21 -4.20 -3.04 3.81
N PRO A 22 -3.20 -3.41 4.63
CA PRO A 22 -2.23 -2.47 5.16
C PRO A 22 -1.29 -1.88 4.09
N LEU A 23 -0.99 -2.63 3.03
CA LEU A 23 -0.08 -2.15 1.99
C LEU A 23 -0.80 -1.25 0.99
N TRP A 24 -2.06 -1.55 0.65
CA TRP A 24 -2.91 -0.63 -0.11
C TRP A 24 -3.14 0.68 0.64
N GLU A 25 -3.41 0.63 1.94
CA GLU A 25 -3.56 1.83 2.77
C GLU A 25 -2.25 2.62 2.86
N LEU A 26 -1.11 1.94 2.96
CA LEU A 26 0.21 2.58 2.96
C LEU A 26 0.52 3.28 1.62
N VAL A 27 0.23 2.61 0.49
CA VAL A 27 0.38 3.17 -0.85
C VAL A 27 -0.52 4.40 -1.02
N CYS A 28 -1.81 4.27 -0.68
CA CYS A 28 -2.77 5.37 -0.74
C CYS A 28 -2.34 6.55 0.15
N ALA A 29 -1.93 6.28 1.39
CA ALA A 29 -1.42 7.31 2.30
C ALA A 29 -0.20 8.02 1.71
N THR A 30 0.74 7.28 1.14
CA THR A 30 1.93 7.87 0.48
C THR A 30 1.53 8.83 -0.63
N CYS A 31 0.59 8.45 -1.50
CA CYS A 31 0.05 9.32 -2.55
C CYS A 31 -0.67 10.55 -1.96
N ARG A 32 -1.48 10.37 -0.92
CA ARG A 32 -2.23 11.46 -0.26
C ARG A 32 -1.34 12.43 0.50
N LEU A 33 -0.16 12.01 0.95
CA LEU A 33 0.79 12.89 1.62
C LEU A 33 1.43 13.89 0.64
N VAL A 34 1.73 13.41 -0.58
CA VAL A 34 2.39 14.18 -1.63
C VAL A 34 1.39 15.05 -2.40
N THR A 35 0.14 14.61 -2.53
CA THR A 35 -0.90 15.37 -3.22
C THR A 35 -1.60 16.37 -2.28
N HIS A 36 -2.13 17.46 -2.85
CA HIS A 36 -2.96 18.43 -2.11
C HIS A 36 -4.45 18.04 -2.08
N GLN A 37 -4.79 16.86 -2.59
CA GLN A 37 -6.17 16.39 -2.67
C GLN A 37 -6.75 16.11 -1.28
N GLY A 38 -8.06 16.29 -1.15
CA GLY A 38 -8.82 16.16 0.10
C GLY A 38 -8.28 17.02 1.25
N PRO A 39 -8.27 18.36 1.12
CA PRO A 39 -7.75 19.23 2.17
C PRO A 39 -8.54 19.16 3.48
N LEU A 40 -9.85 18.89 3.41
CA LEU A 40 -10.70 18.77 4.60
C LEU A 40 -10.48 17.42 5.30
N GLU A 41 -10.37 16.35 4.52
CA GLU A 41 -10.25 14.97 5.00
C GLU A 41 -8.83 14.67 5.49
N PHE A 42 -7.81 15.10 4.73
CA PHE A 42 -6.41 14.74 4.96
C PHE A 42 -5.57 15.88 5.55
N GLY A 43 -6.10 17.10 5.70
CA GLY A 43 -5.32 18.26 6.13
C GLY A 43 -4.69 18.11 7.51
N SER A 44 -5.47 17.70 8.50
CA SER A 44 -4.97 17.48 9.87
C SER A 44 -4.00 16.29 9.94
N TRP A 45 -4.28 15.22 9.19
CA TRP A 45 -3.39 14.06 9.05
C TRP A 45 -2.04 14.46 8.45
N ARG A 46 -2.03 15.21 7.34
CA ARG A 46 -0.78 15.65 6.69
C ARG A 46 0.07 16.51 7.61
N ARG A 47 -0.53 17.41 8.40
CA ARG A 47 0.21 18.22 9.39
C ARG A 47 0.88 17.34 10.44
N SER A 48 0.11 16.46 11.07
CA SER A 48 0.62 15.54 12.10
C SER A 48 1.73 14.62 11.58
N VAL A 49 1.59 14.07 10.37
CA VAL A 49 2.64 13.26 9.75
C VAL A 49 3.90 14.08 9.49
N ARG A 50 3.79 15.31 8.96
CA ARG A 50 4.94 16.17 8.70
C ARG A 50 5.68 16.56 9.97
N GLU A 51 4.96 16.86 11.04
CA GLU A 51 5.56 17.12 12.36
C GLU A 51 6.37 15.93 12.84
N ARG A 52 5.83 14.70 12.75
CA ARG A 52 6.56 13.48 13.10
C ARG A 52 7.81 13.28 12.25
N LEU A 53 7.69 13.47 10.93
CA LEU A 53 8.82 13.32 10.01
C LEU A 53 9.93 14.36 10.26
N ALA A 54 9.56 15.56 10.73
CA ALA A 54 10.54 16.58 11.10
C ALA A 54 11.36 16.18 12.35
N THR A 55 10.75 15.41 13.26
CA THR A 55 11.40 14.94 14.50
C THR A 55 12.07 13.57 14.38
N ASP A 56 11.76 12.80 13.33
CA ASP A 56 12.29 11.45 13.10
C ASP A 56 12.92 11.31 11.70
N PRO A 57 14.25 11.54 11.59
CA PRO A 57 14.98 11.38 10.33
C PRO A 57 14.96 9.95 9.79
N VAL A 58 14.77 8.93 10.63
CA VAL A 58 14.68 7.52 10.18
C VAL A 58 13.37 7.31 9.44
N ALA A 59 12.26 7.81 9.99
CA ALA A 59 10.97 7.81 9.32
C ALA A 59 10.99 8.59 8.01
N GLY A 60 11.65 9.76 7.99
CA GLY A 60 11.88 10.56 6.78
C GLY A 60 12.56 9.77 5.66
N ARG A 61 13.67 9.08 5.98
CA ARG A 61 14.39 8.24 5.00
C ARG A 61 13.58 7.04 4.54
N ALA A 62 12.87 6.36 5.44
CA ALA A 62 12.02 5.22 5.10
C ALA A 62 10.91 5.61 4.12
N LEU A 63 10.24 6.74 4.38
CA LEU A 63 9.21 7.28 3.51
C LEU A 63 9.79 7.73 2.16
N HIS A 64 10.96 8.36 2.15
CA HIS A 64 11.61 8.77 0.91
C HIS A 64 11.89 7.57 0.01
N THR A 65 12.40 6.46 0.57
CA THR A 65 12.58 5.20 -0.15
C THR A 65 11.27 4.73 -0.78
N LEU A 66 10.16 4.76 -0.04
CA LEU A 66 8.84 4.36 -0.55
C LEU A 66 8.35 5.27 -1.70
N GLN A 67 8.53 6.58 -1.59
CA GLN A 67 8.12 7.56 -2.61
C GLN A 67 8.86 7.38 -3.94
N THR A 68 10.04 6.75 -3.94
CA THR A 68 10.74 6.40 -5.19
C THR A 68 10.01 5.31 -5.98
N LEU A 69 9.28 4.42 -5.29
CA LEU A 69 8.55 3.31 -5.90
C LEU A 69 7.03 3.57 -6.03
N VAL A 70 6.48 4.51 -5.26
CA VAL A 70 5.05 4.83 -5.23
C VAL A 70 4.84 6.24 -5.78
N PRO A 71 4.71 6.40 -7.12
CA PRO A 71 4.34 7.68 -7.69
C PRO A 71 2.89 8.05 -7.32
N PRO A 72 2.57 9.35 -7.12
CA PRO A 72 1.20 9.78 -6.86
C PRO A 72 0.27 9.58 -8.07
N VAL A 73 0.82 9.44 -9.28
CA VAL A 73 0.11 9.18 -10.53
C VAL A 73 0.93 8.21 -11.38
N GLY A 74 0.28 7.19 -11.94
CA GLY A 74 0.89 6.23 -12.85
C GLY A 74 1.01 4.83 -12.25
N TYR A 75 1.89 4.03 -12.83
CA TYR A 75 2.09 2.64 -12.43
C TYR A 75 2.77 2.55 -11.06
N ILE A 76 2.22 1.69 -10.19
CA ILE A 76 2.81 1.30 -8.90
C ILE A 76 3.13 -0.19 -9.03
N PRO A 77 4.35 -0.65 -8.68
CA PRO A 77 4.69 -2.06 -8.74
C PRO A 77 3.75 -2.92 -7.88
N ASP A 78 3.07 -3.89 -8.51
CA ASP A 78 2.11 -4.78 -7.85
C ASP A 78 2.76 -5.66 -6.77
N PHE A 79 4.08 -5.87 -6.81
CA PHE A 79 4.80 -6.57 -5.74
C PHE A 79 4.75 -5.81 -4.40
N LEU A 80 4.47 -4.49 -4.41
CA LEU A 80 4.25 -3.70 -3.19
C LEU A 80 2.84 -3.86 -2.61
N THR A 81 1.92 -4.48 -3.33
CA THR A 81 0.53 -4.72 -2.92
C THR A 81 0.14 -6.19 -3.17
N PRO A 82 0.87 -7.16 -2.59
CA PRO A 82 0.54 -8.56 -2.71
C PRO A 82 -0.84 -8.85 -2.10
N THR A 83 -1.57 -9.79 -2.73
CA THR A 83 -2.85 -10.28 -2.20
C THR A 83 -2.59 -11.20 -1.01
N VAL A 84 -2.68 -10.66 0.21
CA VAL A 84 -2.51 -11.42 1.45
C VAL A 84 -3.81 -11.38 2.26
N LEU A 85 -4.48 -12.52 2.39
CA LEU A 85 -5.81 -12.60 3.00
C LEU A 85 -5.77 -12.56 4.54
N GLU A 86 -4.68 -13.04 5.15
CA GLU A 86 -4.54 -13.18 6.60
C GLU A 86 -3.13 -12.79 7.07
N GLY A 87 -2.96 -12.56 8.37
CA GLY A 87 -1.64 -12.22 8.95
C GLY A 87 -1.24 -10.74 8.87
N GLY A 88 -1.98 -9.91 8.14
CA GLY A 88 -1.82 -8.45 8.15
C GLY A 88 -0.47 -7.98 7.62
N LEU A 89 0.05 -6.87 8.17
CA LEU A 89 1.28 -6.26 7.69
C LEU A 89 2.50 -7.21 7.74
N PRO A 90 2.75 -7.98 8.83
CA PRO A 90 3.87 -8.92 8.86
C PRO A 90 3.86 -9.92 7.71
N ALA A 91 2.73 -10.60 7.46
CA ALA A 91 2.60 -11.56 6.37
C ALA A 91 2.75 -10.88 4.99
N ALA A 92 2.24 -9.67 4.84
CA ALA A 92 2.39 -8.90 3.60
C ALA A 92 3.85 -8.50 3.32
N LEU A 93 4.62 -8.17 4.36
CA LEU A 93 6.07 -7.89 4.25
C LEU A 93 6.90 -9.15 3.97
N GLU A 94 6.47 -10.31 4.46
CA GLU A 94 7.07 -11.61 4.11
C GLU A 94 6.86 -11.92 2.63
N GLU A 95 5.65 -11.71 2.10
CA GLU A 95 5.34 -11.93 0.68
C GLU A 95 6.15 -10.98 -0.24
N ILE A 96 6.32 -9.72 0.16
CA ILE A 96 7.25 -8.80 -0.54
C ILE A 96 8.67 -9.36 -0.56
N GLN A 97 9.17 -9.86 0.58
CA GLN A 97 10.52 -10.44 0.67
C GLN A 97 10.66 -11.74 -0.14
N ALA A 98 9.57 -12.48 -0.35
CA ALA A 98 9.52 -13.67 -1.17
C ALA A 98 9.37 -13.38 -2.69
N THR A 99 9.26 -12.11 -3.08
CA THR A 99 9.03 -11.73 -4.49
C THR A 99 10.16 -12.28 -5.39
N PRO A 100 9.86 -13.10 -6.41
CA PRO A 100 10.87 -13.64 -7.31
C PRO A 100 11.63 -12.54 -8.06
N SER A 101 12.94 -12.74 -8.25
CA SER A 101 13.81 -11.74 -8.90
C SER A 101 13.35 -11.37 -10.32
N GLY A 102 12.76 -12.32 -11.06
CA GLY A 102 12.18 -12.07 -12.38
C GLY A 102 11.01 -11.07 -12.33
N ARG A 103 10.13 -11.21 -11.33
CA ARG A 103 8.99 -10.30 -11.11
C ARG A 103 9.49 -8.90 -10.72
N LEU A 104 10.46 -8.81 -9.82
CA LEU A 104 11.08 -7.52 -9.45
C LEU A 104 11.67 -6.79 -10.66
N ARG A 105 12.48 -7.47 -11.48
CA ARG A 105 13.07 -6.86 -12.69
C ARG A 105 12.00 -6.39 -13.67
N HIS A 106 10.97 -7.20 -13.89
CA HIS A 106 9.88 -6.85 -14.80
C HIS A 106 9.13 -5.60 -14.31
N GLU A 107 8.67 -5.60 -13.07
CA GLU A 107 7.87 -4.49 -12.54
C GLU A 107 8.67 -3.21 -12.33
N LEU A 108 9.92 -3.30 -11.86
CA LEU A 108 10.82 -2.15 -11.77
C LEU A 108 11.19 -1.61 -13.16
N GLY A 109 11.34 -2.48 -14.16
CA GLY A 109 11.53 -2.07 -15.55
C GLY A 109 10.33 -1.28 -16.10
N ARG A 110 9.10 -1.73 -15.80
CA ARG A 110 7.87 -1.00 -16.15
C ARG A 110 7.81 0.38 -15.47
N LEU A 111 8.17 0.46 -14.19
CA LEU A 111 8.22 1.74 -13.48
C LEU A 111 9.32 2.66 -14.05
N ALA A 112 10.49 2.10 -14.37
CA ALA A 112 11.62 2.83 -14.93
C ALA A 112 11.32 3.46 -16.29
N ALA A 113 10.42 2.85 -17.08
CA ALA A 113 9.97 3.41 -18.36
C ALA A 113 9.21 4.74 -18.20
N ALA A 114 8.60 4.98 -17.03
CA ALA A 114 7.86 6.20 -16.74
C ALA A 114 8.65 7.21 -15.88
N ARG A 115 9.68 6.77 -15.14
CA ARG A 115 10.50 7.65 -14.30
C ARG A 115 11.89 7.09 -14.01
N PRO A 116 12.89 7.95 -13.77
CA PRO A 116 14.19 7.52 -13.25
C PRO A 116 14.03 6.80 -11.91
N LEU A 117 14.71 5.66 -11.77
CA LEU A 117 14.80 4.93 -10.50
C LEU A 117 16.19 5.11 -9.88
N PRO A 118 16.29 5.27 -8.55
CA PRO A 118 17.58 5.32 -7.89
C PRO A 118 18.34 4.00 -8.03
N GLY A 119 19.68 4.07 -8.05
CA GLY A 119 20.54 2.89 -8.27
C GLY A 119 20.29 1.73 -7.29
N TRP A 120 19.81 1.99 -6.07
CA TRP A 120 19.50 0.95 -5.08
C TRP A 120 18.43 -0.03 -5.58
N THR A 121 17.52 0.38 -6.45
CA THR A 121 16.45 -0.50 -6.98
C THR A 121 17.03 -1.60 -7.86
N THR A 122 18.20 -1.39 -8.47
CA THR A 122 18.87 -2.40 -9.30
C THR A 122 19.46 -3.57 -8.50
N ALA A 123 19.62 -3.39 -7.18
CA ALA A 123 20.07 -4.43 -6.26
C ALA A 123 18.93 -5.36 -5.82
N LEU A 124 17.67 -4.90 -5.90
CA LEU A 124 16.51 -5.69 -5.49
C LEU A 124 16.43 -7.01 -6.26
N GLY A 125 16.43 -8.12 -5.51
CA GLY A 125 16.33 -9.47 -6.07
C GLY A 125 17.64 -10.06 -6.58
N ARG A 126 18.79 -9.42 -6.34
CA ARG A 126 20.10 -10.06 -6.56
C ARG A 126 20.35 -11.12 -5.48
N PRO A 127 20.91 -12.30 -5.82
CA PRO A 127 21.27 -13.31 -4.81
C PRO A 127 22.20 -12.73 -3.74
N GLY A 128 21.89 -12.97 -2.47
CA GLY A 128 22.68 -12.48 -1.32
C GLY A 128 22.48 -11.00 -0.96
N ASP A 129 21.72 -10.23 -1.74
CA ASP A 129 21.41 -8.84 -1.43
C ASP A 129 20.38 -8.71 -0.30
N ARG A 130 20.49 -7.65 0.50
CA ARG A 130 19.58 -7.36 1.62
C ARG A 130 18.52 -6.32 1.26
N GLY A 131 18.42 -5.90 0.00
CA GLY A 131 17.57 -4.81 -0.46
C GLY A 131 16.09 -5.03 -0.20
N LEU A 132 15.56 -6.24 -0.42
CA LEU A 132 14.17 -6.56 -0.07
C LEU A 132 13.90 -6.48 1.42
N ARG A 133 14.86 -6.89 2.26
CA ARG A 133 14.75 -6.78 3.72
C ARG A 133 14.76 -5.32 4.16
N SER A 134 15.65 -4.51 3.57
CA SER A 134 15.70 -3.07 3.83
C SER A 134 14.43 -2.36 3.35
N LEU A 135 13.87 -2.76 2.21
CA LEU A 135 12.59 -2.25 1.71
C LEU A 135 11.44 -2.63 2.63
N ALA A 136 11.36 -3.89 3.06
CA ALA A 136 10.36 -4.34 4.03
C ALA A 136 10.44 -3.54 5.34
N LYS A 137 11.66 -3.26 5.82
CA LYS A 137 11.86 -2.40 7.00
C LYS A 137 11.40 -0.97 6.77
N ALA A 138 11.68 -0.41 5.59
CA ALA A 138 11.20 0.93 5.23
C ALA A 138 9.67 1.00 5.14
N LEU A 139 9.02 -0.05 4.61
CA LEU A 139 7.56 -0.17 4.57
C LEU A 139 6.97 -0.26 5.98
N GLU A 140 7.56 -1.05 6.87
CA GLU A 140 7.13 -1.16 8.27
C GLU A 140 7.21 0.19 9.01
N ILE A 141 8.33 0.90 8.88
CA ILE A 141 8.52 2.23 9.47
C ILE A 141 7.53 3.24 8.88
N SER A 142 7.31 3.18 7.56
CA SER A 142 6.38 4.06 6.87
C SER A 142 4.93 3.78 7.29
N ALA A 143 4.53 2.52 7.43
CA ALA A 143 3.22 2.13 7.96
C ALA A 143 3.01 2.68 9.38
N THR A 144 4.01 2.52 10.25
CA THR A 144 3.98 3.05 11.62
C THR A 144 3.84 4.58 11.64
N THR A 145 4.44 5.27 10.67
CA THR A 145 4.44 6.73 10.60
C THR A 145 3.14 7.27 10.01
N LEU A 146 2.65 6.65 8.94
CA LEU A 146 1.52 7.14 8.15
C LEU A 146 0.17 6.63 8.65
N LEU A 147 0.10 5.37 9.10
CA LEU A 147 -1.16 4.69 9.39
C LEU A 147 -1.51 4.71 10.88
N GLU A 148 -0.57 4.39 11.78
CA GLU A 148 -0.86 4.26 13.21
C GLU A 148 -1.64 5.43 13.84
N PRO A 149 -1.41 6.71 13.50
CA PRO A 149 -2.22 7.82 14.02
C PRO A 149 -3.74 7.65 13.82
N ARG A 150 -4.17 6.90 12.80
CA ARG A 150 -5.58 6.70 12.46
C ARG A 150 -5.95 5.24 12.20
N TRP A 151 -5.05 4.29 12.42
CA TRP A 151 -5.26 2.90 12.00
C TRP A 151 -6.41 2.22 12.74
N ALA A 152 -6.58 2.51 14.04
CA ALA A 152 -7.74 2.03 14.79
C ALA A 152 -9.07 2.57 14.22
N HIS A 153 -9.08 3.85 13.80
CA HIS A 153 -10.26 4.47 13.20
C HIS A 153 -10.58 3.87 11.83
N ALA A 154 -9.59 3.73 10.94
CA ALA A 154 -9.77 3.11 9.62
C ALA A 154 -10.30 1.67 9.74
N ARG A 155 -9.69 0.87 10.62
CA ARG A 155 -10.15 -0.51 10.88
C ARG A 155 -11.58 -0.56 11.42
N ARG A 156 -11.98 0.38 12.27
CA ARG A 156 -13.35 0.46 12.79
C ARG A 156 -14.32 0.85 11.67
N ALA A 157 -14.03 1.91 10.92
CA ALA A 157 -14.88 2.37 9.82
C ALA A 157 -15.14 1.26 8.79
N ILE A 158 -14.11 0.50 8.43
CA ILE A 158 -14.27 -0.63 7.49
C ILE A 158 -15.12 -1.75 8.07
N ARG A 159 -14.95 -2.09 9.36
CA ARG A 159 -15.82 -3.10 9.99
C ARG A 159 -17.27 -2.65 10.02
N ASP A 160 -17.52 -1.42 10.47
CA ASP A 160 -18.88 -0.87 10.54
C ASP A 160 -19.55 -0.88 9.15
N GLU A 161 -18.79 -0.53 8.10
CA GLU A 161 -19.29 -0.54 6.72
C GLU A 161 -19.57 -1.96 6.21
N VAL A 162 -18.68 -2.92 6.49
CA VAL A 162 -18.91 -4.31 6.10
C VAL A 162 -20.10 -4.91 6.83
N ASP A 163 -20.30 -4.58 8.11
CA ASP A 163 -21.47 -5.03 8.89
C ASP A 163 -22.76 -4.45 8.32
N LEU A 164 -22.76 -3.17 7.94
CA LEU A 164 -23.89 -2.53 7.27
C LEU A 164 -24.21 -3.19 5.93
N ARG A 165 -23.21 -3.36 5.05
CA ARG A 165 -23.40 -3.95 3.72
C ARG A 165 -23.77 -5.43 3.77
N SER A 166 -23.28 -6.16 4.77
CA SER A 166 -23.65 -7.56 4.97
C SER A 166 -25.14 -7.70 5.28
N ARG A 167 -25.72 -6.79 6.08
CA ARG A 167 -27.17 -6.78 6.34
C ARG A 167 -27.97 -6.48 5.07
N VAL A 168 -27.58 -5.46 4.32
CA VAL A 168 -28.23 -5.12 3.04
C VAL A 168 -28.22 -6.32 2.07
N LEU A 169 -27.09 -7.02 1.98
CA LEU A 169 -26.96 -8.22 1.16
C LEU A 169 -27.88 -9.36 1.63
N LEU A 170 -27.97 -9.58 2.95
CA LEU A 170 -28.82 -10.63 3.52
C LEU A 170 -30.31 -10.34 3.32
N ASP A 171 -30.72 -9.08 3.38
CA ASP A 171 -32.11 -8.67 3.24
C ASP A 171 -32.54 -8.54 1.76
N GLY A 172 -31.62 -8.18 0.86
CA GLY A 172 -31.91 -7.79 -0.52
C GLY A 172 -31.35 -8.69 -1.62
N GLY A 173 -30.41 -9.59 -1.33
CA GLY A 173 -29.70 -10.38 -2.35
C GLY A 173 -28.60 -9.59 -3.09
N VAL A 174 -28.01 -10.22 -4.12
CA VAL A 174 -26.97 -9.65 -5.02
C VAL A 174 -27.61 -9.07 -6.27
#